data_AF-X1K3P1-F1
#
_entry.id   AF-X1K3P1-F1
#
_cell.length_a   1.000
_cell.length_b   1.000
_cell.length_c   1.000
_cell.angle_alpha   90.00
_cell.angle_beta   90.00
_cell.angle_gamma   90.00
#
_symmetry.space_group_name_H-M   'P 1'
#
loop_
_entity.id
_entity.type
_entity.pdbx_description
1 polymer ?
#
loop_
_entity_poly.entity_id
_entity_poly.type
_entity_poly.pdbx_seq_one_letter_code
_entity_poly.pdbx_strand_id
1 'polypeptide(L)'
;GSIREGIAADILGTAEIFGVTLENRKTALDIKPSHFACYCHVVPGRFWLMSLNQTCGLLLKWYRDTFGEKETEEAKKRGEDSFSFIINQAKRSPANAVILPHLVGSGTPWIDAESQGAILGLTINTDKSDIIRAILEAPAYEQKVNLDFFKRFSLPIKEIRATGGGTKSKIWLQIRADILNETITTVHTNEASCLGAAILAQYALGKYSSLEEAVDQMVRVKIRIFPKRTYRDDYELRYKVFTKIYPALKQINHLMSAIQQARR
;
A
#
# COMPACT_ATOMS: atom_id res chain seq x y z
N GLY A 1 -8.52 3.52 14.15
CA GLY A 1 -9.42 4.66 13.90
C GLY A 1 -10.20 4.59 12.60
N SER A 2 -10.06 3.53 11.79
CA SER A 2 -10.97 3.25 10.67
C SER A 2 -12.12 2.42 11.22
N ILE A 3 -13.18 3.07 11.68
CA ILE A 3 -14.32 2.39 12.29
C ILE A 3 -15.64 2.67 11.57
N ARG A 4 -15.65 3.55 10.56
CA ARG A 4 -16.82 4.06 9.85
C ARG A 4 -16.53 4.10 8.35
N GLU A 5 -17.56 4.04 7.52
CA GLU A 5 -17.40 4.19 6.06
C GLU A 5 -16.75 5.55 5.71
N GLY A 6 -16.05 5.59 4.57
CA GLY A 6 -15.32 6.79 4.12
C GLY A 6 -13.90 6.92 4.67
N ILE A 7 -13.55 6.16 5.71
CA ILE A 7 -12.18 6.07 6.22
C ILE A 7 -11.64 4.68 5.90
N ALA A 8 -10.50 4.63 5.23
CA ALA A 8 -9.74 3.39 5.03
C ALA A 8 -8.55 3.35 5.99
N ALA A 9 -8.10 2.16 6.38
CA ALA A 9 -6.79 1.97 6.99
C ALA A 9 -5.81 1.41 5.96
N ASP A 10 -4.59 1.94 5.97
CA ASP A 10 -3.50 1.52 5.10
C ASP A 10 -2.26 1.22 5.97
N ILE A 11 -1.86 -0.03 6.03
CA ILE A 11 -0.73 -0.50 6.85
C ILE A 11 0.45 -0.70 5.92
N LEU A 12 1.28 0.34 5.82
CA LEU A 12 2.47 0.41 4.96
C LEU A 12 3.67 -0.28 5.62
N GLY A 13 3.65 -1.61 5.64
CA GLY A 13 4.68 -2.47 6.19
C GLY A 13 5.53 -3.16 5.12
N THR A 14 6.08 -4.33 5.48
CA THR A 14 6.75 -5.24 4.56
C THR A 14 5.83 -5.62 3.39
N ALA A 15 4.64 -6.09 3.74
CA ALA A 15 3.47 -6.16 2.88
C ALA A 15 2.57 -4.95 3.16
N GLU A 16 1.59 -4.72 2.30
CA GLU A 16 0.57 -3.69 2.49
C GLU A 16 -0.76 -4.36 2.76
N ILE A 17 -1.35 -4.01 3.91
CA ILE A 17 -2.72 -4.39 4.25
C ILE A 17 -3.55 -3.13 4.18
N PHE A 18 -4.53 -3.12 3.30
CA PHE A 18 -5.47 -2.03 3.19
C PHE A 18 -6.86 -2.54 3.48
N GLY A 19 -7.64 -1.78 4.25
CA GLY A 19 -9.01 -2.18 4.48
C GLY A 19 -9.96 -1.03 4.71
N VAL A 20 -11.22 -1.35 4.47
CA VAL A 20 -12.36 -0.44 4.59
C VAL A 20 -13.40 -1.05 5.50
N THR A 21 -14.01 -0.20 6.31
CA THR A 21 -15.15 -0.59 7.13
C THR A 21 -16.40 -0.62 6.25
N LEU A 22 -17.21 -1.67 6.37
CA LEU A 22 -18.53 -1.79 5.76
C LEU A 22 -19.60 -1.76 6.84
N GLU A 23 -20.68 -1.02 6.61
CA GLU A 23 -21.86 -1.04 7.50
C GLU A 23 -23.00 -1.87 6.88
N ASN A 24 -23.00 -2.03 5.56
CA ASN A 24 -24.01 -2.81 4.86
C ASN A 24 -23.70 -4.32 4.84
N ARG A 25 -24.48 -5.10 5.60
CA ARG A 25 -24.38 -6.57 5.65
C ARG A 25 -24.61 -7.25 4.30
N LYS A 26 -25.51 -6.75 3.46
CA LYS A 26 -25.77 -7.33 2.14
C LYS A 26 -24.53 -7.19 1.26
N THR A 27 -23.94 -6.00 1.21
CA THR A 27 -22.67 -5.77 0.50
C THR A 27 -21.56 -6.69 1.01
N ALA A 28 -21.45 -6.87 2.33
CA ALA A 28 -20.46 -7.77 2.92
C ALA A 28 -20.64 -9.25 2.48
N LEU A 29 -21.88 -9.71 2.30
CA LEU A 29 -22.20 -11.06 1.84
C LEU A 29 -22.01 -11.25 0.33
N ASP A 30 -22.12 -10.19 -0.44
CA ASP A 30 -21.95 -10.21 -1.91
C ASP A 30 -20.46 -10.26 -2.33
N ILE A 31 -19.54 -9.99 -1.40
CA ILE A 31 -18.09 -10.02 -1.66
C ILE A 31 -17.59 -11.46 -1.71
N LYS A 32 -17.10 -11.85 -2.89
CA LYS A 32 -16.50 -13.18 -3.09
C LYS A 32 -15.11 -13.25 -2.42
N PRO A 33 -14.82 -14.31 -1.63
CA PRO A 33 -13.51 -14.52 -1.01
C PRO A 33 -12.35 -14.60 -2.01
N SER A 34 -12.64 -14.94 -3.27
CA SER A 34 -11.67 -14.98 -4.36
C SER A 34 -11.10 -13.62 -4.75
N HIS A 35 -11.62 -12.53 -4.19
CA HIS A 35 -11.16 -11.16 -4.48
C HIS A 35 -10.64 -10.45 -3.23
N PHE A 36 -11.36 -10.55 -2.11
CA PHE A 36 -11.03 -9.86 -0.85
C PHE A 36 -11.43 -10.69 0.36
N ALA A 37 -10.69 -10.55 1.44
CA ALA A 37 -11.07 -11.12 2.72
C ALA A 37 -12.05 -10.18 3.43
N CYS A 38 -13.13 -10.72 3.97
CA CYS A 38 -14.13 -9.98 4.75
C CYS A 38 -14.25 -10.60 6.15
N TYR A 39 -14.09 -9.77 7.18
CA TYR A 39 -14.14 -10.18 8.58
C TYR A 39 -15.25 -9.44 9.33
N CYS A 40 -15.68 -9.97 10.47
CA CYS A 40 -16.45 -9.18 11.44
C CYS A 40 -15.57 -8.06 11.98
N HIS A 41 -16.10 -6.83 12.01
CA HIS A 41 -15.43 -5.72 12.66
C HIS A 41 -15.63 -5.79 14.18
N VAL A 42 -14.71 -5.20 14.94
CA VAL A 42 -14.82 -5.11 16.42
C VAL A 42 -15.98 -4.21 16.89
N VAL A 43 -16.47 -3.35 16.00
CA VAL A 43 -17.68 -2.55 16.25
C VAL A 43 -18.89 -3.36 15.80
N PRO A 44 -19.89 -3.58 16.67
CA PRO A 44 -21.08 -4.35 16.33
C PRO A 44 -21.77 -3.89 15.04
N GLY A 45 -22.23 -4.84 14.23
CA GLY A 45 -22.95 -4.56 12.98
C GLY A 45 -22.08 -4.09 11.81
N ARG A 46 -20.76 -4.01 11.98
CA ARG A 46 -19.81 -3.61 10.92
C ARG A 46 -18.95 -4.78 10.46
N PHE A 47 -18.40 -4.66 9.26
CA PHE A 47 -17.49 -5.63 8.66
C PHE A 47 -16.20 -4.95 8.21
N TRP A 48 -15.12 -5.73 8.13
CA TRP A 48 -13.81 -5.28 7.69
C TRP A 48 -13.46 -5.98 6.38
N LEU A 49 -13.46 -5.21 5.30
CA LEU A 49 -13.08 -5.68 3.98
C LEU A 49 -11.61 -5.33 3.74
N MET A 50 -10.81 -6.32 3.38
CA MET A 50 -9.35 -6.20 3.36
C MET A 50 -8.75 -6.69 2.04
N SER A 51 -7.84 -5.88 1.51
CA SER A 51 -6.90 -6.22 0.45
C SER A 51 -5.51 -6.47 1.05
N LEU A 52 -4.73 -7.33 0.40
CA LEU A 52 -3.37 -7.65 0.79
C LEU A 52 -2.49 -7.61 -0.45
N ASN A 53 -1.54 -6.67 -0.50
CA ASN A 53 -0.46 -6.65 -1.48
C ASN A 53 0.79 -7.22 -0.80
N GLN A 54 1.37 -8.28 -1.37
CA GLN A 54 2.45 -9.03 -0.73
C GLN A 54 3.75 -8.20 -0.59
N THR A 55 3.92 -7.22 -1.46
CA THR A 55 5.16 -6.47 -1.62
C THR A 55 4.88 -4.97 -1.55
N CYS A 56 5.23 -4.37 -0.40
CA CYS A 56 5.28 -2.92 -0.25
C CYS A 56 6.70 -2.51 0.17
N GLY A 57 6.97 -2.43 1.48
CA GLY A 57 8.31 -2.20 2.01
C GLY A 57 9.30 -3.29 1.61
N LEU A 58 8.82 -4.52 1.33
CA LEU A 58 9.65 -5.62 0.87
C LEU A 58 10.33 -5.33 -0.47
N LEU A 59 9.66 -4.62 -1.40
CA LEU A 59 10.24 -4.27 -2.69
C LEU A 59 11.43 -3.31 -2.53
N LEU A 60 11.27 -2.29 -1.69
CA LEU A 60 12.35 -1.35 -1.38
C LEU A 60 13.50 -2.04 -0.61
N LYS A 61 13.17 -2.95 0.31
CA LYS A 61 14.17 -3.77 1.01
C LYS A 61 14.95 -4.66 0.03
N TRP A 62 14.28 -5.34 -0.88
CA TRP A 62 14.92 -6.15 -1.91
C TRP A 62 15.88 -5.32 -2.75
N TYR A 63 15.48 -4.11 -3.17
CA TYR A 63 16.37 -3.21 -3.89
C TYR A 63 17.60 -2.81 -3.07
N ARG A 64 17.41 -2.40 -1.82
CA ARG A 64 18.51 -2.04 -0.91
C ARG A 64 19.49 -3.21 -0.76
N ASP A 65 18.98 -4.40 -0.50
CA ASP A 65 19.79 -5.58 -0.20
C ASP A 65 20.48 -6.15 -1.45
N THR A 66 19.92 -5.94 -2.65
CA THR A 66 20.46 -6.49 -3.91
C THR A 66 21.33 -5.50 -4.68
N PHE A 67 20.99 -4.21 -4.68
CA PHE A 67 21.62 -3.18 -5.50
C PHE A 67 22.11 -1.96 -4.71
N GLY A 68 21.71 -1.84 -3.45
CA GLY A 68 21.91 -0.64 -2.62
C GLY A 68 23.09 -0.71 -1.65
N GLU A 69 24.10 -1.54 -1.91
CA GLU A 69 25.26 -1.73 -1.02
C GLU A 69 25.97 -0.39 -0.77
N LYS A 70 26.31 0.34 -1.84
CA LYS A 70 26.99 1.64 -1.76
C LYS A 70 26.17 2.67 -0.97
N GLU A 71 24.87 2.76 -1.25
CA GLU A 71 23.95 3.65 -0.55
C GLU A 71 23.84 3.29 0.94
N THR A 72 23.87 2.00 1.26
CA THR A 72 23.81 1.52 2.64
C THR A 72 25.08 1.87 3.40
N GLU A 73 26.26 1.72 2.78
CA GLU A 73 27.53 2.14 3.35
C GLU A 73 27.61 3.65 3.56
N GLU A 74 27.19 4.44 2.58
CA GLU A 74 27.17 5.90 2.67
C GLU A 74 26.21 6.38 3.75
N ALA A 75 25.00 5.81 3.82
CA ALA A 75 24.03 6.11 4.89
C ALA A 75 24.63 5.82 6.27
N LYS A 76 25.31 4.67 6.42
CA LYS A 76 25.99 4.29 7.67
C LYS A 76 27.08 5.29 8.05
N LYS A 77 27.92 5.72 7.10
CA LYS A 77 28.97 6.74 7.33
C LYS A 77 28.38 8.08 7.79
N ARG A 78 27.16 8.41 7.33
CA ARG A 78 26.44 9.64 7.69
C ARG A 78 25.55 9.52 8.93
N GLY A 79 25.42 8.32 9.50
CA GLY A 79 24.48 8.06 10.60
C GLY A 79 23.01 8.18 10.18
N GLU A 80 22.72 8.00 8.89
CA GLU A 80 21.37 8.07 8.33
C GLU A 80 20.75 6.68 8.20
N ASP A 81 19.41 6.60 8.23
CA ASP A 81 18.68 5.39 7.90
C ASP A 81 18.80 5.08 6.39
N SER A 82 19.28 3.87 6.06
CA SER A 82 19.52 3.44 4.67
C SER A 82 18.29 3.57 3.75
N PHE A 83 17.09 3.28 4.25
CA PHE A 83 15.87 3.43 3.46
C PHE A 83 15.59 4.89 3.14
N SER A 84 15.68 5.76 4.14
CA SER A 84 15.49 7.21 3.97
C SER A 84 16.51 7.79 3.00
N PHE A 85 17.78 7.36 3.11
CA PHE A 85 18.86 7.76 2.21
C PHE A 85 18.56 7.37 0.76
N ILE A 86 18.13 6.13 0.52
CA ILE A 86 17.75 5.65 -0.82
C ILE A 86 16.54 6.41 -1.36
N ILE A 87 15.47 6.57 -0.56
CA ILE A 87 14.25 7.29 -1.00
C ILE A 87 14.57 8.74 -1.38
N ASN A 88 15.51 9.39 -0.70
CA ASN A 88 15.92 10.76 -1.02
C ASN A 88 16.60 10.91 -2.39
N GLN A 89 17.13 9.82 -2.95
CA GLN A 89 17.72 9.78 -4.30
C GLN A 89 16.69 9.49 -5.39
N ALA A 90 15.43 9.21 -5.04
CA ALA A 90 14.38 9.00 -6.03
C ALA A 90 14.19 10.24 -6.91
N LYS A 91 13.95 10.01 -8.20
CA LYS A 91 13.54 11.05 -9.14
C LYS A 91 12.31 11.81 -8.61
N ARG A 92 12.26 13.12 -8.84
CA ARG A 92 11.20 13.99 -8.31
C ARG A 92 9.92 13.97 -9.15
N SER A 93 10.04 13.73 -10.45
CA SER A 93 8.93 13.46 -11.37
C SER A 93 8.58 11.96 -11.36
N PRO A 94 7.45 11.56 -11.96
CA PRO A 94 7.15 10.14 -12.16
C PRO A 94 8.29 9.39 -12.88
N ALA A 95 8.47 8.12 -12.52
CA ALA A 95 9.49 7.27 -13.12
C ALA A 95 9.16 7.00 -14.58
N ASN A 96 10.13 6.87 -15.47
CA ASN A 96 9.88 6.44 -16.84
C ASN A 96 9.48 4.96 -16.88
N ALA A 97 10.13 4.13 -16.05
CA ALA A 97 9.83 2.70 -15.93
C ALA A 97 8.56 2.44 -15.08
N VAL A 98 7.96 1.26 -15.30
CA VAL A 98 6.87 0.73 -14.45
C VAL A 98 7.29 -0.64 -13.92
N ILE A 99 7.02 -0.88 -12.63
CA ILE A 99 7.36 -2.14 -11.97
C ILE A 99 6.08 -2.90 -11.65
N LEU A 100 6.04 -4.19 -12.02
CA LEU A 100 5.10 -5.15 -11.47
C LEU A 100 5.72 -5.71 -10.18
N PRO A 101 5.15 -5.46 -8.98
CA PRO A 101 5.85 -5.71 -7.73
C PRO A 101 5.80 -7.17 -7.26
N HIS A 102 5.42 -8.14 -8.09
CA HIS A 102 5.08 -9.51 -7.70
C HIS A 102 6.32 -10.41 -7.41
N LEU A 103 7.24 -9.99 -6.55
CA LEU A 103 8.46 -10.76 -6.22
C LEU A 103 8.20 -12.02 -5.38
N VAL A 104 7.03 -12.13 -4.76
CA VAL A 104 6.61 -13.29 -3.95
C VAL A 104 5.20 -13.74 -4.32
N GLY A 105 4.86 -13.64 -5.61
CA GLY A 105 3.48 -13.75 -6.09
C GLY A 105 2.73 -12.42 -5.97
N SER A 106 1.48 -12.43 -6.44
CA SER A 106 0.59 -11.28 -6.40
C SER A 106 -0.39 -11.35 -5.23
N GLY A 107 -0.76 -10.17 -4.76
CA GLY A 107 -1.83 -10.00 -3.80
C GLY A 107 -3.21 -9.90 -4.45
N THR A 108 -4.15 -9.30 -3.72
CA THR A 108 -5.43 -8.88 -4.27
C THR A 108 -5.25 -7.85 -5.41
N PRO A 109 -6.05 -7.90 -6.48
CA PRO A 109 -7.19 -8.80 -6.69
C PRO A 109 -6.81 -10.10 -7.42
N TRP A 110 -5.56 -10.28 -7.86
CA TRP A 110 -5.19 -11.37 -8.75
C TRP A 110 -4.96 -12.71 -8.04
N ILE A 111 -4.42 -12.68 -6.81
CA ILE A 111 -4.19 -13.83 -5.94
C ILE A 111 -3.49 -14.98 -6.70
N ASP A 112 -2.39 -14.63 -7.35
CA ASP A 112 -1.62 -15.50 -8.23
C ASP A 112 -0.21 -15.71 -7.65
N ALA A 113 0.00 -16.88 -7.06
CA ALA A 113 1.27 -17.27 -6.44
C ALA A 113 2.41 -17.51 -7.45
N GLU A 114 2.08 -17.72 -8.73
CA GLU A 114 3.04 -17.96 -9.80
C GLU A 114 3.42 -16.68 -10.54
N SER A 115 2.77 -15.55 -10.21
CA SER A 115 3.18 -14.26 -10.76
C SER A 115 4.56 -13.87 -10.29
N GLN A 116 5.34 -13.25 -11.18
CA GLN A 116 6.70 -12.80 -10.92
C GLN A 116 6.84 -11.30 -11.18
N GLY A 117 7.83 -10.68 -10.52
CA GLY A 117 8.11 -9.26 -10.68
C GLY A 117 8.72 -8.93 -12.03
N ALA A 118 8.47 -7.71 -12.52
CA ALA A 118 9.00 -7.24 -13.79
C ALA A 118 9.29 -5.74 -13.75
N ILE A 119 10.30 -5.30 -14.50
CA ILE A 119 10.60 -3.89 -14.75
C ILE A 119 10.43 -3.65 -16.25
N LEU A 120 9.53 -2.75 -16.62
CA LEU A 120 9.17 -2.47 -18.01
C LEU A 120 9.44 -1.01 -18.36
N GLY A 121 9.73 -0.74 -19.63
CA GLY A 121 9.97 0.62 -20.14
C GLY A 121 11.40 1.13 -19.90
N LEU A 122 12.37 0.23 -19.70
CA LEU A 122 13.78 0.61 -19.60
C LEU A 122 14.29 1.13 -20.95
N THR A 123 15.07 2.22 -20.89
CA THR A 123 15.82 2.78 -22.02
C THR A 123 17.24 3.08 -21.58
N ILE A 124 18.14 3.45 -22.50
CA ILE A 124 19.51 3.87 -22.15
C ILE A 124 19.55 5.10 -21.22
N ASN A 125 18.45 5.87 -21.18
CA ASN A 125 18.30 7.04 -20.31
C ASN A 125 17.73 6.69 -18.93
N THR A 126 17.43 5.42 -18.67
CA THR A 126 16.93 5.00 -17.36
C THR A 126 18.10 4.91 -16.38
N ASP A 127 18.03 5.71 -15.32
CA ASP A 127 19.03 5.73 -14.26
C ASP A 127 18.49 5.16 -12.94
N LYS A 128 19.37 5.11 -11.95
CA LYS A 128 19.05 4.60 -10.62
C LYS A 128 17.92 5.38 -9.93
N SER A 129 17.88 6.69 -10.10
CA SER A 129 16.85 7.55 -9.48
C SER A 129 15.46 7.23 -10.03
N ASP A 130 15.38 6.87 -11.31
CA ASP A 130 14.16 6.45 -11.99
C ASP A 130 13.67 5.09 -11.48
N ILE A 131 14.59 4.12 -11.29
CA ILE A 131 14.25 2.81 -10.71
C ILE A 131 13.76 2.94 -9.27
N ILE A 132 14.45 3.73 -8.43
CA ILE A 132 14.00 3.98 -7.05
C ILE A 132 12.61 4.62 -7.08
N ARG A 133 12.37 5.58 -7.98
CA ARG A 133 11.05 6.20 -8.12
C ARG A 133 9.99 5.15 -8.53
N ALA A 134 10.27 4.29 -9.49
CA ALA A 134 9.36 3.25 -9.93
C ALA A 134 9.04 2.25 -8.81
N ILE A 135 10.01 1.92 -7.95
CA ILE A 135 9.83 1.08 -6.75
C ILE A 135 8.83 1.72 -5.77
N LEU A 136 8.91 3.04 -5.56
CA LEU A 136 8.00 3.74 -4.65
C LEU A 136 6.59 3.86 -5.23
N GLU A 137 6.47 3.93 -6.55
CA GLU A 137 5.21 4.03 -7.27
C GLU A 137 4.48 2.69 -7.39
N ALA A 138 5.21 1.57 -7.52
CA ALA A 138 4.63 0.25 -7.80
C ALA A 138 3.54 -0.18 -6.80
N PRO A 139 3.76 -0.12 -5.46
CA PRO A 139 2.73 -0.49 -4.50
C PRO A 139 1.52 0.46 -4.54
N ALA A 140 1.74 1.73 -4.89
CA ALA A 140 0.63 2.68 -5.02
C ALA A 140 -0.27 2.34 -6.23
N TYR A 141 0.31 1.90 -7.36
CA TYR A 141 -0.50 1.44 -8.49
C TYR A 141 -1.23 0.14 -8.18
N GLU A 142 -0.57 -0.83 -7.53
CA GLU A 142 -1.23 -2.07 -7.09
C GLU A 142 -2.39 -1.77 -6.15
N GLN A 143 -2.18 -0.85 -5.21
CA GLN A 143 -3.25 -0.41 -4.32
C GLN A 143 -4.36 0.35 -5.05
N LYS A 144 -4.05 1.13 -6.09
CA LYS A 144 -5.07 1.80 -6.91
C LYS A 144 -5.98 0.79 -7.63
N VAL A 145 -5.45 -0.35 -8.08
CA VAL A 145 -6.27 -1.46 -8.63
C VAL A 145 -7.27 -1.96 -7.58
N ASN A 146 -6.82 -2.14 -6.34
CA ASN A 146 -7.69 -2.55 -5.23
C ASN A 146 -8.73 -1.47 -4.89
N LEU A 147 -8.35 -0.19 -4.87
CA LEU A 147 -9.28 0.92 -4.65
C LEU A 147 -10.38 0.98 -5.70
N ASP A 148 -10.04 0.82 -6.99
CA ASP A 148 -11.02 0.81 -8.07
C ASP A 148 -11.97 -0.37 -7.96
N PHE A 149 -11.50 -1.51 -7.43
CA PHE A 149 -12.37 -2.63 -7.10
C PHE A 149 -13.34 -2.27 -5.97
N PHE A 150 -12.88 -1.67 -4.87
CA PHE A 150 -13.76 -1.23 -3.78
C PHE A 150 -14.81 -0.20 -4.25
N LYS A 151 -14.44 0.72 -5.14
CA LYS A 151 -15.36 1.70 -5.72
C LYS A 151 -16.52 1.05 -6.48
N ARG A 152 -16.33 -0.14 -7.08
CA ARG A 152 -17.42 -0.90 -7.73
C ARG A 152 -18.47 -1.43 -6.76
N PHE A 153 -18.13 -1.59 -5.47
CA PHE A 153 -19.07 -1.96 -4.40
C PHE A 153 -19.74 -0.75 -3.77
N SER A 154 -19.65 0.44 -4.39
CA SER A 154 -20.19 1.70 -3.89
C SER A 154 -19.64 2.08 -2.51
N LEU A 155 -18.36 1.82 -2.28
CA LEU A 155 -17.65 2.14 -1.05
C LEU A 155 -16.78 3.39 -1.27
N PRO A 156 -17.31 4.61 -1.08
CA PRO A 156 -16.53 5.81 -1.24
C PRO A 156 -15.45 5.88 -0.14
N ILE A 157 -14.22 6.14 -0.53
CA ILE A 157 -13.11 6.42 0.39
C ILE A 157 -12.84 7.92 0.29
N LYS A 158 -12.78 8.60 1.45
CA LYS A 158 -12.53 10.05 1.55
C LYS A 158 -11.18 10.34 2.23
N GLU A 159 -10.76 9.46 3.12
CA GLU A 159 -9.52 9.55 3.88
C GLU A 159 -8.88 8.18 3.97
N ILE A 160 -7.57 8.10 3.71
CA ILE A 160 -6.76 6.91 3.96
C ILE A 160 -5.89 7.18 5.19
N ARG A 161 -6.07 6.41 6.26
CA ARG A 161 -5.27 6.49 7.47
C ARG A 161 -4.10 5.52 7.39
N ALA A 162 -2.92 6.05 7.10
CA ALA A 162 -1.70 5.29 6.93
C ALA A 162 -0.93 5.08 8.24
N THR A 163 -0.42 3.87 8.44
CA THR A 163 0.44 3.45 9.56
C THR A 163 1.59 2.58 9.03
N GLY A 164 2.56 2.23 9.88
CA GLY A 164 3.69 1.38 9.49
C GLY A 164 4.92 2.14 8.99
N GLY A 165 5.98 1.40 8.66
CA GLY A 165 7.30 1.95 8.35
C GLY A 165 7.32 2.93 7.17
N GLY A 166 6.48 2.71 6.15
CA GLY A 166 6.38 3.60 4.99
C GLY A 166 5.97 5.04 5.35
N THR A 167 5.26 5.23 6.47
CA THR A 167 4.80 6.55 6.92
C THR A 167 5.90 7.49 7.39
N LYS A 168 7.13 6.99 7.58
CA LYS A 168 8.30 7.81 7.92
C LYS A 168 8.73 8.70 6.75
N SER A 169 8.43 8.32 5.50
CA SER A 169 8.85 9.06 4.31
C SER A 169 7.74 9.95 3.76
N LYS A 170 7.91 11.27 3.88
CA LYS A 170 6.99 12.26 3.26
C LYS A 170 6.96 12.16 1.73
N ILE A 171 8.09 11.82 1.11
CA ILE A 171 8.18 11.65 -0.36
C ILE A 171 7.28 10.48 -0.78
N TRP A 172 7.41 9.34 -0.10
CA TRP A 172 6.63 8.16 -0.46
C TRP A 172 5.13 8.38 -0.21
N LEU A 173 4.77 9.00 0.92
CA LEU A 173 3.38 9.33 1.19
C LEU A 173 2.79 10.32 0.16
N GLN A 174 3.57 11.28 -0.34
CA GLN A 174 3.10 12.17 -1.42
C GLN A 174 2.87 11.42 -2.73
N ILE A 175 3.79 10.52 -3.12
CA ILE A 175 3.63 9.67 -4.31
C ILE A 175 2.33 8.87 -4.23
N ARG A 176 2.06 8.28 -3.06
CA ARG A 176 0.83 7.53 -2.81
C ARG A 176 -0.41 8.41 -2.89
N ALA A 177 -0.39 9.58 -2.23
CA ALA A 177 -1.51 10.53 -2.30
C ALA A 177 -1.82 10.90 -3.77
N ASP A 178 -0.78 11.20 -4.55
CA ASP A 178 -0.92 11.61 -5.95
C ASP A 178 -1.48 10.48 -6.84
N ILE A 179 -0.99 9.24 -6.69
CA ILE A 179 -1.45 8.08 -7.49
C ILE A 179 -2.86 7.65 -7.09
N LEU A 180 -3.11 7.47 -5.79
CA LEU A 180 -4.42 7.05 -5.28
C LEU A 180 -5.48 8.14 -5.48
N ASN A 181 -5.03 9.40 -5.60
CA ASN A 181 -5.87 10.59 -5.67
C ASN A 181 -6.80 10.72 -4.45
N GLU A 182 -6.29 10.36 -3.28
CA GLU A 182 -6.98 10.42 -1.99
C GLU A 182 -6.07 11.09 -0.96
N THR A 183 -6.67 11.68 0.09
CA THR A 183 -5.88 12.27 1.18
C THR A 183 -5.29 11.17 2.05
N ILE A 184 -3.96 11.22 2.25
CA ILE A 184 -3.25 10.30 3.14
C ILE A 184 -3.03 10.99 4.49
N THR A 185 -3.60 10.43 5.55
CA THR A 185 -3.45 10.91 6.92
C THR A 185 -2.61 9.92 7.71
N THR A 186 -1.55 10.37 8.39
CA THR A 186 -0.84 9.52 9.36
C THR A 186 -1.31 9.83 10.77
N VAL A 187 -1.14 8.87 11.67
CA VAL A 187 -1.45 9.02 13.10
C VAL A 187 -0.16 9.10 13.93
N HIS A 188 -0.25 9.61 15.15
CA HIS A 188 0.92 9.78 16.02
C HIS A 188 1.56 8.47 16.46
N THR A 189 0.78 7.38 16.53
CA THR A 189 1.29 6.06 16.90
C THR A 189 1.84 5.33 15.68
N ASN A 190 2.99 4.67 15.86
CA ASN A 190 3.44 3.64 14.91
C ASN A 190 2.85 2.26 15.27
N GLU A 191 2.36 2.10 16.50
CA GLU A 191 1.80 0.86 17.04
C GLU A 191 0.26 0.91 17.01
N ALA A 192 -0.30 0.87 15.79
CA ALA A 192 -1.73 1.02 15.57
C ALA A 192 -2.56 -0.08 16.25
N SER A 193 -2.06 -1.32 16.24
CA SER A 193 -2.70 -2.48 16.88
C SER A 193 -2.74 -2.33 18.40
N CYS A 194 -1.64 -1.90 19.02
CA CYS A 194 -1.59 -1.65 20.46
C CYS A 194 -2.54 -0.53 20.88
N LEU A 195 -2.62 0.56 20.09
CA LEU A 195 -3.59 1.62 20.33
C LEU A 195 -5.03 1.11 20.19
N GLY A 196 -5.31 0.26 19.19
CA GLY A 196 -6.62 -0.39 19.03
C GLY A 196 -7.00 -1.22 20.24
N ALA A 197 -6.08 -2.06 20.76
CA ALA A 197 -6.31 -2.84 21.97
C ALA A 197 -6.56 -1.95 23.20
N ALA A 198 -5.80 -0.87 23.36
CA ALA A 198 -6.01 0.09 24.45
C ALA A 198 -7.37 0.79 24.37
N ILE A 199 -7.82 1.17 23.17
CA ILE A 199 -9.16 1.74 22.94
C ILE A 199 -10.26 0.77 23.37
N LEU A 200 -10.15 -0.49 22.94
CA LEU A 200 -11.12 -1.54 23.31
C LEU A 200 -11.14 -1.77 24.82
N ALA A 201 -9.97 -1.81 25.46
CA ALA A 201 -9.87 -1.97 26.92
C ALA A 201 -10.53 -0.81 27.67
N GLN A 202 -10.28 0.44 27.26
CA GLN A 202 -10.88 1.60 27.92
C GLN A 202 -12.39 1.68 27.73
N TYR A 203 -12.88 1.29 26.55
CA TYR A 203 -14.32 1.16 26.32
C TYR A 203 -14.94 0.08 27.21
N ALA A 204 -14.31 -1.10 27.33
CA ALA A 204 -14.78 -2.17 28.20
C ALA A 204 -14.78 -1.79 29.69
N LEU A 205 -13.89 -0.88 30.11
CA LEU A 205 -13.86 -0.31 31.47
C LEU A 205 -14.90 0.80 31.69
N GLY A 206 -15.75 1.10 30.70
CA GLY A 206 -16.78 2.13 30.78
C GLY A 206 -16.24 3.56 30.82
N LYS A 207 -14.99 3.78 30.40
CA LYS A 207 -14.38 5.13 30.35
C LYS A 207 -14.93 6.00 29.23
N TYR A 208 -15.55 5.38 28.22
CA TYR A 208 -16.17 6.03 27.08
C TYR A 208 -17.55 5.42 26.85
N SER A 209 -18.51 6.25 26.44
CA SER A 209 -19.89 5.83 26.17
C SER A 209 -20.04 5.00 24.89
N SER A 210 -19.07 5.13 23.97
CA SER A 210 -19.04 4.43 22.68
C SER A 210 -17.61 4.20 22.20
N LEU A 211 -17.43 3.26 21.26
CA LEU A 211 -16.14 3.06 20.59
C LEU A 211 -15.78 4.26 19.71
N GLU A 212 -16.78 4.95 19.15
CA GLU A 212 -16.62 6.20 18.41
C GLU A 212 -15.98 7.28 19.27
N GLU A 213 -16.50 7.52 20.47
CA GLU A 213 -15.95 8.48 21.42
C GLU A 213 -14.50 8.13 21.81
N ALA A 214 -14.26 6.86 22.14
CA ALA A 214 -12.92 6.39 22.48
C ALA A 214 -11.91 6.60 21.34
N VAL A 215 -12.31 6.29 20.10
CA VAL A 215 -11.48 6.51 18.91
C VAL A 215 -11.21 8.00 18.67
N ASP A 216 -12.22 8.86 18.78
CA ASP A 216 -12.08 10.29 18.52
C ASP A 216 -11.19 10.98 19.57
N GLN A 217 -11.18 10.49 20.81
CA GLN A 217 -10.32 11.01 21.89
C GLN A 217 -8.89 10.45 21.87
N MET A 218 -8.72 9.18 21.50
CA MET A 218 -7.42 8.47 21.61
C MET A 218 -6.61 8.45 20.31
N VAL A 219 -7.26 8.52 19.14
CA VAL A 219 -6.55 8.51 17.84
C VAL A 219 -6.18 9.94 17.44
N ARG A 220 -4.88 10.25 17.52
CA ARG A 220 -4.37 11.57 17.13
C ARG A 220 -3.79 11.57 15.73
N VAL A 221 -4.32 12.43 14.87
CA VAL A 221 -3.77 12.73 13.54
C VAL A 221 -2.43 13.44 13.69
N LYS A 222 -1.43 13.02 12.91
CA LYS A 222 -0.08 13.61 12.90
C LYS A 222 0.14 14.53 11.71
N ILE A 223 -0.01 14.01 10.48
CA ILE A 223 0.07 14.81 9.25
C ILE A 223 -1.00 14.39 8.26
N ARG A 224 -1.44 15.34 7.43
CA ARG A 224 -2.30 15.12 6.27
C ARG A 224 -1.54 15.50 5.01
N ILE A 225 -1.56 14.63 4.02
CA ILE A 225 -0.90 14.82 2.73
C ILE A 225 -1.99 14.77 1.68
N PHE A 226 -2.17 15.91 1.00
CA PHE A 226 -3.17 16.07 -0.04
C PHE A 226 -2.57 15.71 -1.40
N PRO A 227 -3.35 15.11 -2.30
CA PRO A 227 -2.92 14.85 -3.67
C PRO A 227 -2.60 16.16 -4.39
N LYS A 228 -1.47 16.18 -5.08
CA LYS A 228 -1.06 17.29 -5.95
C LYS A 228 -1.53 17.02 -7.38
N ARG A 229 -1.96 18.07 -8.06
CA ARG A 229 -2.41 17.98 -9.47
C ARG A 229 -1.27 17.93 -10.47
N THR A 230 -0.03 18.26 -10.06
CA THR A 230 1.13 18.45 -10.95
C THR A 230 1.39 17.29 -11.90
N TYR A 231 1.24 16.04 -11.45
CA TYR A 231 1.50 14.84 -12.24
C TYR A 231 0.26 13.95 -12.43
N ARG A 232 -0.94 14.50 -12.20
CA ARG A 232 -2.18 13.72 -12.18
C ARG A 232 -2.39 12.95 -13.48
N ASP A 233 -2.29 13.64 -14.61
CA ASP A 233 -2.59 13.04 -15.91
C ASP A 233 -1.54 12.00 -16.32
N ASP A 234 -0.26 12.22 -15.95
CA ASP A 234 0.82 11.24 -16.16
C ASP A 234 0.57 9.99 -15.32
N TYR A 235 0.22 10.15 -14.03
CA TYR A 235 -0.11 9.03 -13.16
C TYR A 235 -1.32 8.23 -13.64
N GLU A 236 -2.35 8.88 -14.16
CA GLU A 236 -3.50 8.20 -14.74
C GLU A 236 -3.14 7.43 -16.02
N LEU A 237 -2.28 7.97 -16.89
CA LEU A 237 -1.79 7.26 -18.08
C LEU A 237 -0.97 6.03 -17.69
N ARG A 238 -0.04 6.20 -16.73
CA ARG A 238 0.81 5.11 -16.23
C ARG A 238 0.01 4.03 -15.53
N TYR A 239 -1.01 4.41 -14.78
CA TYR A 239 -1.93 3.45 -14.18
C TYR A 239 -2.65 2.60 -15.23
N LYS A 240 -3.12 3.21 -16.34
CA LYS A 240 -3.70 2.46 -17.46
C LYS A 240 -2.71 1.47 -18.09
N VAL A 241 -1.42 1.82 -18.13
CA VAL A 241 -0.36 0.87 -18.54
C VAL A 241 -0.21 -0.24 -17.50
N PHE A 242 -0.09 0.12 -16.22
CA PHE A 242 0.12 -0.81 -15.11
C PHE A 242 -0.94 -1.93 -15.09
N THR A 243 -2.22 -1.59 -15.26
CA THR A 243 -3.32 -2.57 -15.27
C THR A 243 -3.21 -3.62 -16.39
N LYS A 244 -2.45 -3.35 -17.45
CA LYS A 244 -2.21 -4.28 -18.57
C LYS A 244 -1.01 -5.19 -18.36
N ILE A 245 -0.12 -4.87 -17.42
CA ILE A 245 1.15 -5.59 -17.24
C ILE A 245 0.91 -7.02 -16.77
N TYR A 246 0.16 -7.21 -15.67
CA TYR A 246 -0.09 -8.55 -15.13
C TYR A 246 -0.73 -9.51 -16.16
N PRO A 247 -1.84 -9.14 -16.84
CA PRO A 247 -2.44 -10.02 -17.85
C PRO A 247 -1.49 -10.39 -18.99
N ALA A 248 -0.66 -9.45 -19.43
CA ALA A 248 0.31 -9.68 -20.50
C ALA A 248 1.45 -10.63 -20.10
N LEU A 249 1.88 -10.57 -18.83
CA LEU A 249 3.00 -11.38 -18.34
C LEU A 249 2.57 -12.71 -17.72
N LYS A 250 1.28 -12.91 -17.41
CA LYS A 250 0.78 -14.07 -16.65
C LYS A 250 1.30 -15.41 -17.18
N GLN A 251 1.07 -15.69 -18.47
CA GLN A 251 1.45 -16.98 -19.06
C GLN A 251 2.96 -17.20 -19.02
N ILE A 252 3.76 -16.15 -19.28
CA ILE A 252 5.22 -16.23 -19.25
C ILE A 252 5.71 -16.46 -17.82
N ASN A 253 5.14 -15.75 -16.83
CA ASN A 253 5.48 -15.91 -15.42
C ASN A 253 5.17 -17.33 -14.92
N HIS A 254 4.05 -17.92 -15.34
CA HIS A 254 3.69 -19.29 -14.97
C HIS A 254 4.69 -20.32 -15.52
N LEU A 255 5.11 -20.16 -16.78
CA LEU A 255 6.17 -20.98 -17.38
C LEU A 255 7.51 -20.82 -16.64
N MET A 256 7.88 -19.58 -16.31
CA MET A 256 9.10 -19.30 -15.55
C MET A 256 9.06 -19.88 -14.12
N SER A 257 7.92 -19.80 -13.46
CA SER A 257 7.67 -20.43 -12.15
C SER A 257 7.88 -21.95 -12.23
N ALA A 258 7.30 -22.61 -13.25
CA ALA A 258 7.50 -24.04 -13.47
C ALA A 258 8.98 -24.41 -13.70
N ILE A 259 9.73 -23.61 -14.48
CA ILE A 259 11.17 -23.81 -14.69
C ILE A 259 11.95 -23.71 -13.37
N GLN A 260 11.61 -22.74 -12.51
CA GLN A 260 12.28 -22.56 -11.22
C GLN A 260 11.95 -23.68 -10.22
N GLN A 261 10.71 -24.18 -10.23
CA GLN A 261 10.29 -25.29 -9.37
C GLN A 261 10.96 -26.61 -9.77
N ALA A 262 11.12 -26.88 -11.07
CA ALA A 262 11.79 -28.08 -11.57
C ALA A 262 13.29 -28.16 -11.19
N ARG A 263 13.90 -27.06 -10.74
CA ARG A 263 15.29 -27.01 -10.27
C ARG A 263 15.45 -27.25 -8.76
N ARG A 264 14.35 -27.28 -8.02
CA ARG A 264 14.33 -27.55 -6.56
C ARG A 264 14.17 -29.04 -6.32
#